data_AF-A0A9D1VBD3-F1
#
_entry.id   AF-A0A9D1VBD3-F1
#
_cell.length_a   1.000
_cell.length_b   1.000
_cell.length_c   1.000
_cell.angle_alpha   90.00
_cell.angle_beta   90.00
_cell.angle_gamma   90.00
#
_symmetry.space_group_name_H-M   'P 1'
#
loop_
_entity.id
_entity.type
_entity.pdbx_description
1 polymer ?
#
loop_
_entity_poly.entity_id
_entity_poly.type
_entity_poly.pdbx_seq_one_letter_code
_entity_poly.pdbx_strand_id
1 'polypeptide(L)'
;MNEPEIEESLSRDEREQLQQSLAQDETLLWAGKPLPRLNLLGNAQCLIKGLVILAFCLAFAYKAGLLDFSESGMPTSVKGIFSLFLLPFVAIGLGMFLRPWLLRRRRARLTAAVTNRRCLLISPRRLREWPLPYLSVDENPDGSGDIIFPASERGARLFKRREENIFPDIARVRRVQSIIDAASLQSREEISKTIAAAQGTAANSGKTRMIAPVVALALLVIAVVTGILGTQSLIDLRHICLHYHATTGTVTGIEWSRSNSGRGTGRVARAHYRFTVDGKTYTGQERTASNVSVKSVGEEIPVLYAPENPDDNLCDSFSDLWLPTVITMVFFLFSSVMSVVILRSVVKNRPKTLPNTKTQDPESPDNNAEAS
;
A
#
# COMPACT_ATOMS: atom_id res chain seq x y z
N MET A 1 2.69 -6.72 -49.02
CA MET A 1 2.88 -6.78 -47.56
C MET A 1 3.98 -5.78 -47.25
N ASN A 2 3.70 -4.72 -46.51
CA ASN A 2 4.73 -3.73 -46.18
C ASN A 2 5.72 -4.37 -45.20
N GLU A 3 7.02 -4.11 -45.37
CA GLU A 3 8.02 -4.57 -44.40
C GLU A 3 7.69 -4.04 -43.00
N PRO A 4 7.89 -4.84 -41.94
CA PRO A 4 7.60 -4.41 -40.58
C PRO A 4 8.45 -3.18 -40.24
N GLU A 5 7.80 -2.14 -39.74
CA GLU A 5 8.51 -0.93 -39.32
C GLU A 5 9.08 -1.15 -37.92
N ILE A 6 10.32 -1.64 -37.88
CA ILE A 6 11.06 -1.88 -36.63
C ILE A 6 11.96 -0.68 -36.37
N GLU A 7 11.77 0.01 -35.26
CA GLU A 7 12.67 1.09 -34.88
C GLU A 7 14.10 0.57 -34.67
N GLU A 8 15.08 1.34 -35.17
CA GLU A 8 16.51 1.05 -34.96
C GLU A 8 16.93 1.08 -33.48
N SER A 9 16.09 1.65 -32.60
CA SER A 9 16.30 1.76 -31.16
C SER A 9 16.21 0.42 -30.40
N LEU A 10 15.71 -0.62 -31.06
CA LEU A 10 15.55 -1.96 -30.49
C LEU A 10 16.84 -2.76 -30.59
N SER A 11 17.34 -3.21 -29.43
CA SER A 11 18.49 -4.11 -29.36
C SER A 11 18.17 -5.47 -29.97
N ARG A 12 19.22 -6.22 -30.36
CA ARG A 12 19.09 -7.56 -30.94
C ARG A 12 18.34 -8.51 -30.00
N ASP A 13 18.68 -8.51 -28.72
CA ASP A 13 18.03 -9.36 -27.71
C ASP A 13 16.54 -9.05 -27.56
N GLU A 14 16.16 -7.76 -27.63
CA GLU A 14 14.75 -7.35 -27.59
C GLU A 14 13.98 -7.82 -28.82
N ARG A 15 14.61 -7.81 -30.01
CA ARG A 15 14.01 -8.33 -31.24
C ARG A 15 13.82 -9.84 -31.18
N GLU A 16 14.82 -10.57 -30.69
CA GLU A 16 14.74 -12.03 -30.49
C GLU A 16 13.65 -12.38 -29.47
N GLN A 17 13.57 -11.66 -28.34
CA GLN A 17 12.51 -11.85 -27.35
C GLN A 17 11.13 -11.55 -27.94
N LEU A 18 11.02 -10.50 -28.76
CA LEU A 18 9.77 -10.15 -29.43
C LEU A 18 9.33 -11.27 -30.37
N GLN A 19 10.25 -11.79 -31.18
CA GLN A 19 9.97 -12.83 -32.16
C GLN A 19 9.60 -14.17 -31.48
N GLN A 20 10.19 -14.48 -30.32
CA GLN A 20 9.80 -15.63 -29.50
C GLN A 20 8.40 -15.49 -28.88
N SER A 21 7.89 -14.27 -28.72
CA SER A 21 6.56 -14.00 -28.15
C SER A 21 5.42 -14.04 -29.17
N LEU A 22 5.74 -14.04 -30.47
CA LEU A 22 4.76 -14.11 -31.55
C LEU A 22 4.22 -15.54 -31.70
N ALA A 23 2.92 -15.67 -31.94
CA ALA A 23 2.36 -16.94 -32.39
C ALA A 23 2.84 -17.29 -33.81
N GLN A 24 2.71 -18.57 -34.19
CA GLN A 24 3.25 -19.10 -35.45
C GLN A 24 2.69 -18.43 -36.72
N ASP A 25 1.52 -17.80 -36.61
CA ASP A 25 0.78 -17.08 -37.66
C ASP A 25 0.62 -15.58 -37.35
N GLU A 26 1.32 -15.08 -36.34
CA GLU A 26 1.29 -13.69 -35.93
C GLU A 26 2.42 -12.92 -36.62
N THR A 27 2.06 -11.91 -37.41
CA THR A 27 3.04 -11.06 -38.09
C THR A 27 3.23 -9.76 -37.33
N LEU A 28 4.50 -9.39 -37.14
CA LEU A 28 4.86 -8.10 -36.56
C LEU A 28 4.59 -6.99 -37.59
N LEU A 29 3.89 -5.93 -37.17
CA LEU A 29 3.62 -4.78 -38.03
C LEU A 29 4.46 -3.56 -37.63
N TRP A 30 4.64 -3.35 -36.33
CA TRP A 30 5.43 -2.24 -35.78
C TRP A 30 6.07 -2.64 -34.45
N ALA A 31 7.28 -2.14 -34.17
CA ALA A 31 7.90 -2.25 -32.86
C ALA A 31 8.78 -1.03 -32.54
N GLY A 32 8.70 -0.54 -31.30
CA GLY A 32 9.46 0.61 -30.82
C GLY A 32 9.54 0.72 -29.29
N LYS A 33 10.29 1.72 -28.80
CA LYS A 33 10.40 1.99 -27.36
C LYS A 33 9.53 3.18 -26.95
N PRO A 34 8.77 3.08 -25.84
CA PRO A 34 8.04 4.22 -25.32
C PRO A 34 9.01 5.30 -24.82
N LEU A 35 8.68 6.57 -25.03
CA LEU A 35 9.56 7.68 -24.67
C LEU A 35 9.72 7.76 -23.13
N PRO A 36 10.94 7.70 -22.58
CA PRO A 36 11.18 7.69 -21.14
C PRO A 36 11.10 9.10 -20.55
N ARG A 37 9.93 9.75 -20.67
CA ARG A 37 9.70 11.10 -20.17
C ARG A 37 9.63 11.12 -18.65
N LEU A 38 10.36 12.07 -18.07
CA LEU A 38 10.20 12.45 -16.68
C LEU A 38 8.93 13.29 -16.55
N ASN A 39 7.78 12.62 -16.34
CA ASN A 39 6.57 13.32 -15.97
C ASN A 39 6.65 13.72 -14.48
N LEU A 40 7.45 14.75 -14.18
CA LEU A 40 7.63 15.29 -12.82
C LEU A 40 6.32 15.91 -12.31
N LEU A 41 5.62 16.66 -13.17
CA LEU A 41 4.34 17.30 -12.84
C LEU A 41 3.25 16.26 -12.50
N GLY A 42 3.11 15.23 -13.33
CA GLY A 42 2.16 14.14 -13.07
C GLY A 42 2.45 13.35 -11.79
N ASN A 43 3.70 13.39 -11.31
CA ASN A 43 4.11 12.75 -10.05
C ASN A 43 4.42 13.76 -8.92
N ALA A 44 4.10 15.05 -9.10
CA ALA A 44 4.48 16.11 -8.16
C ALA A 44 3.93 15.85 -6.76
N GLN A 45 2.71 15.32 -6.64
CA GLN A 45 2.14 14.96 -5.34
C GLN A 45 2.96 13.89 -4.62
N CYS A 46 3.51 12.89 -5.32
CA CYS A 46 4.36 11.88 -4.69
C CYS A 46 5.70 12.48 -4.26
N LEU A 47 6.28 13.35 -5.09
CA LEU A 47 7.52 14.06 -4.78
C LEU A 47 7.39 14.95 -3.54
N ILE A 48 6.37 15.81 -3.52
CA ILE A 48 6.12 16.73 -2.40
C ILE A 48 5.87 15.95 -1.12
N LYS A 49 5.01 14.91 -1.15
CA LYS A 49 4.77 14.07 0.03
C LYS A 49 6.02 13.36 0.51
N GLY A 50 6.81 12.81 -0.41
CA GLY A 50 8.09 12.18 -0.08
C GLY A 50 9.07 13.16 0.57
N LEU A 51 9.18 14.37 0.00
CA LEU A 51 10.03 15.44 0.53
C LEU A 51 9.59 15.90 1.92
N VAL A 52 8.28 16.11 2.14
CA VAL A 52 7.73 16.50 3.45
C VAL A 52 8.01 15.44 4.51
N ILE A 53 7.81 14.16 4.19
CA ILE A 53 8.11 13.05 5.11
C ILE A 53 9.61 13.00 5.41
N LEU A 54 10.47 13.14 4.41
CA LEU A 54 11.93 13.16 4.60
C LEU A 54 12.37 14.35 5.45
N ALA A 55 11.84 15.55 5.19
CA ALA A 55 12.11 16.74 5.98
C ALA A 55 11.65 16.59 7.43
N PHE A 56 10.46 16.02 7.65
CA PHE A 56 9.95 15.69 8.98
C PHE A 56 10.88 14.70 9.69
N CYS A 57 11.28 13.62 9.01
CA CYS A 57 12.21 12.65 9.59
C CYS A 57 13.55 13.28 9.94
N LEU A 58 14.09 14.14 9.07
CA LEU A 58 15.36 14.82 9.30
C LEU A 58 15.28 15.82 10.47
N ALA A 59 14.22 16.62 10.54
CA ALA A 59 13.98 17.55 11.65
C ALA A 59 13.81 16.79 12.98
N PHE A 60 13.10 15.66 12.94
CA PHE A 60 12.94 14.80 14.11
C PHE A 60 14.27 14.16 14.53
N ALA A 61 15.05 13.62 13.59
CA ALA A 61 16.37 13.07 13.86
C ALA A 61 17.32 14.11 14.46
N TYR A 62 17.29 15.34 13.93
CA TYR A 62 18.04 16.47 14.48
C TYR A 62 17.63 16.76 15.94
N LYS A 63 16.33 16.91 16.21
CA LYS A 63 15.81 17.16 17.57
C LYS A 63 16.07 16.01 18.55
N ALA A 64 16.11 14.77 18.07
CA ALA A 64 16.48 13.63 18.88
C ALA A 64 17.99 13.55 19.18
N GLY A 65 18.80 14.46 18.62
CA GLY A 65 20.25 14.40 18.69
C GLY A 65 20.82 13.14 18.04
N LEU A 66 20.15 12.62 17.01
CA LEU A 66 20.69 11.53 16.19
C LEU A 66 21.74 12.03 15.21
N LEU A 67 21.67 13.32 14.84
CA LEU A 67 22.65 13.98 13.99
C LEU A 67 23.70 14.75 14.79
N ASP A 68 23.45 14.96 16.09
CA ASP A 68 24.34 15.70 16.97
C ASP A 68 24.88 14.75 18.05
N PHE A 69 26.12 14.29 17.86
CA PHE A 69 26.71 13.22 18.65
C PHE A 69 27.05 13.64 20.09
N SER A 70 26.95 14.93 20.46
CA SER A 70 27.52 15.42 21.72
C SER A 70 26.57 15.60 22.91
N GLU A 71 25.26 15.90 22.78
CA GLU A 71 24.50 16.36 23.97
C GLU A 71 23.00 16.03 24.06
N SER A 72 22.46 15.05 23.31
CA SER A 72 21.12 14.58 23.68
C SER A 72 21.20 13.74 24.95
N GLY A 73 20.71 14.29 26.07
CA GLY A 73 20.56 13.63 27.38
C GLY A 73 19.66 12.38 27.39
N MET A 74 19.31 11.85 26.21
CA MET A 74 18.65 10.57 26.05
C MET A 74 19.63 9.42 26.21
N PRO A 75 19.24 8.33 26.91
CA PRO A 75 20.01 7.09 26.95
C PRO A 75 20.28 6.53 25.54
N THR A 76 21.45 5.93 25.32
CA THR A 76 21.87 5.36 24.02
C THR A 76 20.88 4.32 23.48
N SER A 77 20.26 3.55 24.36
CA SER A 77 19.23 2.55 24.02
C SER A 77 17.97 3.18 23.44
N VAL A 78 17.51 4.29 24.02
CA VAL A 78 16.35 5.04 23.51
C VAL A 78 16.67 5.59 22.12
N LYS A 79 17.87 6.14 21.88
CA LYS A 79 18.33 6.56 20.55
C LYS A 79 18.32 5.40 19.54
N GLY A 80 18.70 4.20 19.98
CA GLY A 80 18.69 2.99 19.15
C GLY A 80 17.29 2.56 18.72
N ILE A 81 16.36 2.43 19.67
CA ILE A 81 14.95 2.10 19.39
C ILE A 81 14.32 3.18 18.51
N PHE A 82 14.64 4.44 18.79
CA PHE A 82 14.13 5.57 18.04
C PHE A 82 14.61 5.58 16.58
N SER A 83 15.89 5.24 16.34
CA SER A 83 16.46 5.10 14.99
C SER A 83 15.78 3.99 14.20
N LEU A 84 15.54 2.85 14.84
CA LEU A 84 14.81 1.73 14.25
C LEU A 84 13.39 2.12 13.86
N PHE A 85 12.73 2.96 14.66
CA PHE A 85 11.40 3.48 14.36
C PHE A 85 11.39 4.47 13.19
N LEU A 86 12.41 5.32 13.07
CA LEU A 86 12.49 6.35 12.02
C LEU A 86 12.81 5.77 10.63
N LEU A 87 13.61 4.70 10.58
CA LEU A 87 14.09 4.07 9.35
C LEU A 87 12.98 3.70 8.33
N PRO A 88 11.84 3.07 8.71
CA PRO A 88 10.76 2.80 7.76
C PRO A 88 10.16 4.09 7.17
N PHE A 89 10.07 5.18 7.92
CA PHE A 89 9.55 6.45 7.41
C PHE A 89 10.51 7.11 6.43
N VAL A 90 11.82 7.07 6.71
CA VAL A 90 12.85 7.51 5.76
C VAL A 90 12.78 6.68 4.48
N ALA A 91 12.65 5.35 4.59
CA ALA A 91 12.54 4.47 3.44
C ALA A 91 11.27 4.76 2.60
N ILE A 92 10.13 5.00 3.25
CA ILE A 92 8.88 5.39 2.58
C ILE A 92 9.04 6.74 1.88
N GLY A 93 9.56 7.75 2.58
CA GLY A 93 9.79 9.09 2.05
C GLY A 93 10.72 9.08 0.84
N LEU A 94 11.84 8.36 0.96
CA LEU A 94 12.83 8.18 -0.11
C LEU A 94 12.25 7.39 -1.29
N GLY A 95 11.47 6.34 -1.04
CA GLY A 95 10.81 5.56 -2.09
C GLY A 95 9.79 6.39 -2.88
N MET A 96 9.03 7.25 -2.21
CA MET A 96 8.12 8.19 -2.85
C MET A 96 8.86 9.27 -3.64
N PHE A 97 9.96 9.80 -3.09
CA PHE A 97 10.81 10.78 -3.75
C PHE A 97 11.47 10.20 -5.01
N LEU A 98 12.08 9.01 -4.94
CA LEU A 98 12.77 8.38 -6.07
C LEU A 98 11.84 7.80 -7.14
N ARG A 99 10.52 7.80 -6.91
CA ARG A 99 9.54 7.15 -7.80
C ARG A 99 9.61 7.61 -9.26
N PRO A 100 9.72 8.92 -9.61
CA PRO A 100 9.78 9.35 -11.01
C PRO A 100 10.99 8.78 -11.76
N TRP A 101 12.15 8.75 -11.10
CA TRP A 101 13.38 8.16 -11.66
C TRP A 101 13.27 6.65 -11.83
N LEU A 102 12.68 5.96 -10.86
CA LEU A 102 12.41 4.52 -10.97
C LEU A 102 11.42 4.21 -12.09
N LEU A 103 10.38 5.03 -12.27
CA LEU A 103 9.43 4.90 -13.37
C LEU A 103 10.10 5.14 -14.72
N ARG A 104 10.95 6.18 -14.84
CA ARG A 104 11.75 6.43 -16.05
C ARG A 104 12.63 5.23 -16.39
N ARG A 105 13.36 4.69 -15.41
CA ARG A 105 14.24 3.53 -15.60
C ARG A 105 13.46 2.26 -15.97
N ARG A 106 12.23 2.11 -15.45
CA ARG A 106 11.34 1.02 -15.84
C ARG A 106 10.82 1.18 -17.27
N ARG A 107 10.39 2.39 -17.67
CA ARG A 107 9.90 2.68 -19.02
C ARG A 107 10.97 2.46 -20.09
N ALA A 108 12.21 2.81 -19.78
CA ALA A 108 13.35 2.59 -20.68
C ALA A 108 13.65 1.11 -21.01
N ARG A 109 13.01 0.17 -20.31
CA ARG A 109 13.13 -1.29 -20.53
C ARG A 109 11.86 -1.91 -21.09
N LEU A 110 10.90 -1.09 -21.52
CA LEU A 110 9.69 -1.57 -22.15
C LEU A 110 9.87 -1.58 -23.66
N THR A 111 9.35 -2.61 -24.29
CA THR A 111 9.26 -2.70 -25.75
C THR A 111 7.79 -2.78 -26.13
N ALA A 112 7.35 -1.85 -26.95
CA ALA A 112 6.00 -1.77 -27.47
C ALA A 112 6.00 -2.36 -28.89
N ALA A 113 5.02 -3.21 -29.21
CA ALA A 113 4.84 -3.75 -30.54
C ALA A 113 3.36 -3.87 -30.91
N VAL A 114 3.09 -3.82 -32.21
CA VAL A 114 1.78 -4.05 -32.81
C VAL A 114 1.91 -5.19 -33.80
N THR A 115 1.02 -6.18 -33.66
CA THR A 115 0.92 -7.32 -34.56
C THR A 115 -0.39 -7.25 -35.35
N ASN A 116 -0.58 -8.17 -36.29
CA ASN A 116 -1.84 -8.33 -37.00
C ASN A 116 -3.02 -8.75 -36.09
N ARG A 117 -2.76 -9.20 -34.85
CA ARG A 117 -3.80 -9.70 -33.93
C ARG A 117 -3.99 -8.85 -32.68
N ARG A 118 -2.90 -8.29 -32.14
CA ARG A 118 -2.90 -7.66 -30.82
C ARG A 118 -1.76 -6.66 -30.69
N CYS A 119 -1.86 -5.82 -29.68
CA CYS A 119 -0.77 -4.97 -29.24
C CYS A 119 -0.05 -5.63 -28.07
N LEU A 120 1.28 -5.60 -28.09
CA LEU A 120 2.15 -6.20 -27.09
C LEU A 120 2.97 -5.12 -26.39
N LEU A 121 3.04 -5.18 -25.06
CA LEU A 121 4.01 -4.42 -24.27
C LEU A 121 4.85 -5.41 -23.46
N ILE A 122 6.07 -5.62 -23.92
CA ILE A 122 7.02 -6.53 -23.31
C ILE A 122 7.79 -5.77 -22.24
N SER A 123 7.80 -6.33 -21.03
CA SER A 123 8.67 -5.91 -19.95
C SER A 123 9.53 -7.09 -19.50
N PRO A 124 10.65 -6.86 -18.79
CA PRO A 124 11.58 -7.94 -18.42
C PRO A 124 10.96 -9.07 -17.58
N ARG A 125 9.78 -8.85 -16.98
CA ARG A 125 9.11 -9.84 -16.11
C ARG A 125 7.68 -10.14 -16.50
N ARG A 126 7.10 -9.40 -17.44
CA ARG A 126 5.67 -9.47 -17.77
C ARG A 126 5.47 -9.13 -19.23
N LEU A 127 4.68 -9.96 -19.90
CA LEU A 127 4.08 -9.64 -21.20
C LEU A 127 2.68 -9.09 -20.94
N ARG A 128 2.35 -7.97 -21.58
CA ARG A 128 0.99 -7.43 -21.61
C ARG A 128 0.49 -7.42 -23.04
N GLU A 129 -0.78 -7.76 -23.19
CA GLU A 129 -1.42 -7.93 -24.48
C GLU A 129 -2.76 -7.20 -24.46
N TRP A 130 -3.07 -6.51 -25.54
CA TRP A 130 -4.37 -5.88 -25.75
C TRP A 130 -4.95 -6.26 -27.11
N PRO A 131 -6.26 -6.53 -27.18
CA PRO A 131 -6.92 -6.82 -28.44
C PRO A 131 -7.01 -5.55 -29.30
N LEU A 132 -7.10 -5.76 -30.61
CA LEU A 132 -7.61 -4.79 -31.56
C LEU A 132 -9.15 -4.84 -31.47
N PRO A 133 -9.91 -3.73 -31.29
CA PRO A 133 -9.57 -2.31 -31.42
C PRO A 133 -9.27 -1.58 -30.10
N TYR A 134 -8.70 -0.37 -30.21
CA TYR A 134 -8.54 0.57 -29.10
C TYR A 134 -9.79 1.43 -28.88
N LEU A 135 -9.84 2.14 -27.74
CA LEU A 135 -10.93 3.03 -27.34
C LEU A 135 -10.68 4.48 -27.77
N SER A 136 -9.49 5.01 -27.50
CA SER A 136 -9.14 6.41 -27.83
C SER A 136 -7.62 6.59 -27.90
N VAL A 137 -7.17 7.62 -28.61
CA VAL A 137 -5.76 8.05 -28.66
C VAL A 137 -5.65 9.42 -28.03
N ASP A 138 -4.73 9.57 -27.08
CA ASP A 138 -4.39 10.86 -26.47
C ASP A 138 -3.03 11.30 -27.02
N GLU A 139 -3.03 12.35 -27.85
CA GLU A 139 -1.85 12.83 -28.57
C GLU A 139 -1.29 14.09 -27.91
N ASN A 140 0.00 14.06 -27.60
CA ASN A 140 0.76 15.20 -27.11
C ASN A 140 1.15 16.14 -28.26
N PRO A 141 1.43 17.43 -27.98
CA PRO A 141 1.82 18.42 -29.00
C PRO A 141 3.06 18.06 -29.84
N ASP A 142 3.89 17.11 -29.39
CA ASP A 142 5.08 16.63 -30.09
C ASP A 142 4.85 15.36 -30.93
N GLY A 143 3.58 14.97 -31.10
CA GLY A 143 3.17 13.80 -31.88
C GLY A 143 3.39 12.46 -31.17
N SER A 144 3.91 12.45 -29.94
CA SER A 144 3.86 11.26 -29.10
C SER A 144 2.49 11.11 -28.45
N GLY A 145 2.15 9.94 -27.93
CA GLY A 145 0.87 9.81 -27.24
C GLY A 145 0.61 8.44 -26.66
N ASP A 146 -0.55 8.34 -26.03
CA ASP A 146 -1.04 7.16 -25.35
C ASP A 146 -2.20 6.55 -26.15
N ILE A 147 -2.15 5.24 -26.42
CA ILE A 147 -3.28 4.51 -27.00
C ILE A 147 -4.02 3.80 -25.87
N ILE A 148 -5.29 4.14 -25.67
CA ILE A 148 -6.11 3.64 -24.58
C ILE A 148 -6.97 2.50 -25.11
N PHE A 149 -6.83 1.32 -24.51
CA PHE A 149 -7.63 0.14 -24.85
C PHE A 149 -8.85 -0.01 -23.92
N PRO A 150 -9.93 -0.64 -24.40
CA PRO A 150 -11.03 -1.03 -23.52
C PRO A 150 -10.51 -1.94 -22.40
N ALA A 151 -11.09 -1.81 -21.21
CA ALA A 151 -10.70 -2.65 -20.10
C ALA A 151 -11.03 -4.10 -20.39
N SER A 152 -10.02 -4.98 -20.36
CA SER A 152 -10.27 -6.42 -20.45
C SER A 152 -11.18 -6.84 -19.28
N GLU A 153 -12.17 -7.69 -19.54
CA GLU A 153 -13.12 -8.13 -18.51
C GLU A 153 -12.43 -8.83 -17.34
N ARG A 154 -11.25 -9.45 -17.58
CA ARG A 154 -10.40 -10.03 -16.53
C ARG A 154 -9.80 -8.97 -15.59
N GLY A 155 -9.52 -7.76 -16.07
CA GLY A 155 -8.93 -6.66 -15.29
C GLY A 155 -9.96 -5.77 -14.56
N ALA A 156 -11.21 -5.76 -15.02
CA ALA A 156 -12.25 -4.88 -14.50
C ALA A 156 -12.57 -5.08 -13.00
N ARG A 157 -12.23 -6.24 -12.43
CA ARG A 157 -12.65 -6.62 -11.06
C ARG A 157 -11.62 -6.41 -9.96
N LEU A 158 -10.43 -5.84 -10.22
CA LEU A 158 -9.41 -5.73 -9.16
C LEU A 158 -8.91 -4.32 -8.82
N PHE A 159 -8.59 -3.40 -9.73
CA PHE A 159 -8.21 -2.05 -9.30
C PHE A 159 -8.54 -0.99 -10.35
N LYS A 160 -9.05 0.16 -9.88
CA LYS A 160 -9.17 1.44 -10.63
C LYS A 160 -7.77 2.05 -10.83
N ARG A 161 -6.80 1.26 -11.30
CA ARG A 161 -5.56 1.80 -11.86
C ARG A 161 -5.85 2.06 -13.34
N ARG A 162 -6.16 3.31 -13.63
CA ARG A 162 -6.32 3.86 -14.99
C ARG A 162 -5.10 3.55 -15.89
N GLU A 163 -3.97 3.15 -15.30
CA GLU A 163 -2.71 2.77 -15.95
C GLU A 163 -2.70 1.40 -16.65
N GLU A 164 -3.71 0.52 -16.47
CA GLU A 164 -3.57 -0.88 -16.90
C GLU A 164 -3.90 -1.15 -18.37
N ASN A 165 -4.63 -0.25 -19.05
CA ASN A 165 -5.00 -0.41 -20.46
C ASN A 165 -4.51 0.75 -21.32
N ILE A 166 -3.28 1.21 -21.05
CA ILE A 166 -2.65 2.26 -21.83
C ILE A 166 -1.40 1.68 -22.47
N PHE A 167 -1.24 1.97 -23.76
CA PHE A 167 -0.02 1.80 -24.53
C PHE A 167 0.73 3.13 -24.51
N PRO A 168 1.69 3.31 -23.59
CA PRO A 168 2.09 4.65 -23.18
C PRO A 168 3.22 5.23 -24.04
N ASP A 169 3.23 6.54 -24.19
CA ASP A 169 4.33 7.36 -24.71
C ASP A 169 4.90 6.89 -26.06
N ILE A 170 4.04 6.45 -26.99
CA ILE A 170 4.45 5.98 -28.32
C ILE A 170 4.90 7.17 -29.15
N ALA A 171 6.08 7.09 -29.77
CA ALA A 171 6.53 8.09 -30.72
C ALA A 171 5.66 8.03 -32.00
N ARG A 172 5.22 9.18 -32.51
CA ARG A 172 4.37 9.27 -33.72
C ARG A 172 3.09 8.43 -33.60
N VAL A 173 2.34 8.66 -32.53
CA VAL A 173 1.18 7.84 -32.13
C VAL A 173 0.14 7.68 -33.25
N ARG A 174 -0.07 8.71 -34.09
CA ARG A 174 -0.99 8.67 -35.25
C ARG A 174 -0.58 7.66 -36.31
N ARG A 175 0.71 7.45 -36.50
CA ARG A 175 1.22 6.45 -37.45
C ARG A 175 0.97 5.03 -36.91
N VAL A 176 1.21 4.83 -35.61
CA VAL A 176 0.91 3.53 -34.97
C VAL A 176 -0.60 3.28 -34.92
N GLN A 177 -1.40 4.33 -34.73
CA GLN A 177 -2.86 4.27 -34.80
C GLN A 177 -3.33 3.75 -36.16
N SER A 178 -2.82 4.27 -37.28
CA SER A 178 -3.25 3.81 -38.62
C SER A 178 -2.85 2.36 -38.90
N ILE A 179 -1.71 1.90 -38.38
CA ILE A 179 -1.30 0.49 -38.44
C ILE A 179 -2.28 -0.39 -37.66
N ILE A 180 -2.65 0.03 -36.46
CA ILE A 180 -3.62 -0.67 -35.60
C ILE A 180 -5.00 -0.70 -36.26
N ASP A 181 -5.45 0.40 -36.85
CA ASP A 181 -6.74 0.48 -37.56
C ASP A 181 -6.76 -0.50 -38.73
N ALA A 182 -5.70 -0.52 -39.56
CA ALA A 182 -5.58 -1.44 -40.68
C ALA A 182 -5.57 -2.92 -40.24
N ALA A 183 -4.83 -3.24 -39.18
CA ALA A 183 -4.80 -4.59 -38.59
C ALA A 183 -6.17 -4.99 -38.02
N SER A 184 -6.88 -4.04 -37.39
CA SER A 184 -8.19 -4.31 -36.80
C SER A 184 -9.22 -4.69 -37.86
N LEU A 185 -9.19 -4.06 -39.03
CA LEU A 185 -10.07 -4.39 -40.15
C LEU A 185 -9.84 -5.83 -40.64
N GLN A 186 -8.58 -6.22 -40.82
CA GLN A 186 -8.22 -7.59 -41.21
C GLN A 186 -8.68 -8.62 -40.17
N SER A 187 -8.44 -8.33 -38.88
CA SER A 187 -8.84 -9.24 -37.80
C SER A 187 -10.37 -9.44 -37.71
N ARG A 188 -11.17 -8.40 -38.02
CA ARG A 188 -12.65 -8.49 -38.00
C ARG A 188 -13.18 -9.43 -39.07
N GLU A 189 -12.57 -9.45 -40.25
CA GLU A 189 -12.96 -10.36 -41.32
C GLU A 189 -12.67 -11.83 -40.95
N GLU A 190 -11.52 -12.10 -40.31
CA GLU A 190 -11.16 -13.43 -39.81
C GLU A 190 -12.07 -13.87 -38.65
N ILE A 191 -12.33 -12.98 -37.70
CA ILE A 191 -13.20 -13.25 -36.56
C ILE A 191 -14.63 -13.49 -37.02
N SER A 192 -15.15 -12.74 -38.00
CA SER A 192 -16.48 -12.98 -38.57
C SER A 192 -16.60 -14.39 -39.14
N LYS A 193 -15.59 -14.85 -39.88
CA LYS A 193 -15.52 -16.24 -40.40
C LYS A 193 -15.44 -17.28 -39.27
N THR A 194 -14.72 -16.97 -38.19
CA THR A 194 -14.52 -17.90 -37.06
C THR A 194 -15.73 -17.95 -36.13
N ILE A 195 -16.40 -16.83 -35.87
CA ILE A 195 -17.64 -16.77 -35.07
C ILE A 195 -18.78 -17.47 -35.80
N ALA A 196 -18.87 -17.34 -37.12
CA ALA A 196 -19.80 -18.14 -37.93
C ALA A 196 -19.56 -19.66 -37.75
N ALA A 197 -18.34 -20.08 -37.40
CA ALA A 197 -18.00 -21.47 -37.12
C ALA A 197 -18.14 -21.86 -35.62
N ALA A 198 -18.04 -20.91 -34.69
CA ALA A 198 -17.91 -21.17 -33.25
C ALA A 198 -19.19 -20.98 -32.41
N GLN A 199 -20.29 -20.47 -32.98
CA GLN A 199 -21.59 -20.33 -32.29
C GLN A 199 -22.23 -21.67 -31.80
N GLY A 200 -21.55 -22.81 -31.97
CA GLY A 200 -22.02 -24.12 -31.50
C GLY A 200 -21.64 -24.52 -30.06
N THR A 201 -20.76 -23.83 -29.35
CA THR A 201 -20.22 -24.41 -28.10
C THR A 201 -19.83 -23.43 -26.99
N ALA A 202 -20.43 -23.69 -25.83
CA ALA A 202 -19.94 -23.45 -24.47
C ALA A 202 -20.18 -22.08 -23.82
N ALA A 203 -21.21 -22.10 -22.97
CA ALA A 203 -21.35 -21.24 -21.80
C ALA A 203 -20.74 -21.92 -20.54
N ASN A 204 -20.33 -21.05 -19.62
CA ASN A 204 -20.29 -21.24 -18.16
C ASN A 204 -18.94 -21.64 -17.52
N SER A 205 -18.34 -20.68 -16.81
CA SER A 205 -17.57 -20.98 -15.60
C SER A 205 -17.62 -19.76 -14.67
N GLY A 206 -18.53 -19.80 -13.71
CA GLY A 206 -18.62 -18.85 -12.62
C GLY A 206 -18.44 -19.58 -11.29
N LYS A 207 -17.35 -19.29 -10.58
CA LYS A 207 -17.32 -19.30 -9.10
C LYS A 207 -15.98 -18.83 -8.58
N THR A 208 -16.00 -17.75 -7.80
CA THR A 208 -15.30 -17.57 -6.51
C THR A 208 -15.27 -16.09 -6.16
N ARG A 209 -15.59 -15.74 -4.90
CA ARG A 209 -15.04 -14.60 -4.10
C ARG A 209 -15.90 -14.35 -2.85
N MET A 210 -15.50 -14.94 -1.70
CA MET A 210 -16.08 -14.66 -0.37
C MET A 210 -15.03 -14.28 0.71
N ILE A 211 -13.75 -14.10 0.37
CA ILE A 211 -12.66 -13.92 1.37
C ILE A 211 -12.55 -12.48 1.92
N ALA A 212 -12.81 -11.47 1.08
CA ALA A 212 -12.63 -10.06 1.44
C ALA A 212 -13.51 -9.54 2.62
N PRO A 213 -14.81 -9.89 2.75
CA PRO A 213 -15.64 -9.34 3.82
C PRO A 213 -15.24 -9.85 5.23
N VAL A 214 -14.72 -11.08 5.33
CA VAL A 214 -14.30 -11.67 6.61
C VAL A 214 -13.10 -10.92 7.20
N VAL A 215 -12.13 -10.57 6.36
CA VAL A 215 -10.93 -9.83 6.79
C VAL A 215 -11.28 -8.40 7.24
N ALA A 216 -12.25 -7.75 6.57
CA ALA A 216 -12.70 -6.41 6.96
C ALA A 216 -13.32 -6.39 8.37
N LEU A 217 -14.16 -7.39 8.68
CA LEU A 217 -14.81 -7.50 9.99
C LEU A 217 -13.80 -7.71 11.12
N ALA A 218 -12.81 -8.59 10.92
CA ALA A 218 -11.77 -8.83 11.93
C ALA A 218 -10.99 -7.56 12.29
N LEU A 219 -10.61 -6.74 11.29
CA LEU A 219 -9.89 -5.48 11.53
C LEU A 219 -10.74 -4.43 12.24
N LEU A 220 -12.05 -4.40 11.99
CA LEU A 220 -12.97 -3.52 12.72
C LEU A 220 -13.00 -3.86 14.22
N VAL A 221 -13.08 -5.14 14.57
CA VAL A 221 -13.09 -5.59 15.97
C VAL A 221 -11.79 -5.18 16.69
N ILE A 222 -10.64 -5.38 16.03
CA ILE A 222 -9.34 -4.93 16.57
C ILE A 222 -9.32 -3.42 16.81
N ALA A 223 -9.88 -2.63 15.88
CA ALA A 223 -9.98 -1.18 16.05
C ALA A 223 -10.84 -0.79 17.26
N VAL A 224 -11.98 -1.45 17.48
CA VAL A 224 -12.84 -1.16 18.64
C VAL A 224 -12.12 -1.47 19.95
N VAL A 225 -11.51 -2.65 20.06
CA VAL A 225 -10.78 -3.07 21.27
C VAL A 225 -9.62 -2.12 21.59
N THR A 226 -8.81 -1.78 20.57
CA THR A 226 -7.67 -0.87 20.76
C THR A 226 -8.10 0.56 21.10
N GLY A 227 -9.24 1.02 20.57
CA GLY A 227 -9.83 2.31 20.94
C GLY A 227 -10.30 2.37 22.39
N ILE A 228 -10.93 1.29 22.90
CA ILE A 228 -11.34 1.19 24.31
C ILE A 228 -10.10 1.25 25.21
N LEU A 229 -9.08 0.43 24.93
CA LEU A 229 -7.84 0.42 25.69
C LEU A 229 -7.13 1.78 25.69
N GLY A 230 -7.04 2.43 24.53
CA GLY A 230 -6.43 3.76 24.43
C GLY A 230 -7.20 4.84 25.18
N THR A 231 -8.54 4.74 25.24
CA THR A 231 -9.38 5.66 26.02
C THR A 231 -9.15 5.48 27.52
N GLN A 232 -9.05 4.23 27.99
CA GLN A 232 -8.70 3.92 29.38
C GLN A 232 -7.33 4.49 29.75
N SER A 233 -6.31 4.28 28.90
CA SER A 233 -4.97 4.83 29.15
C SER A 233 -4.95 6.37 29.20
N LEU A 234 -5.79 7.06 28.43
CA LEU A 234 -5.92 8.52 28.51
C LEU A 234 -6.60 8.98 29.80
N ILE A 235 -7.60 8.24 30.28
CA ILE A 235 -8.26 8.53 31.56
C ILE A 235 -7.26 8.36 32.70
N ASP A 236 -6.51 7.26 32.71
CA ASP A 236 -5.47 6.98 33.70
C ASP A 236 -4.40 8.08 33.68
N LEU A 237 -3.91 8.46 32.51
CA LEU A 237 -2.91 9.52 32.37
C LEU A 237 -3.44 10.87 32.87
N ARG A 238 -4.69 11.22 32.52
CA ARG A 238 -5.34 12.45 33.00
C ARG A 238 -5.47 12.43 34.53
N HIS A 239 -5.85 11.30 35.10
CA HIS A 239 -5.97 11.13 36.54
C HIS A 239 -4.60 11.32 37.23
N ILE A 240 -3.54 10.72 36.66
CA ILE A 240 -2.17 10.88 37.15
C ILE A 240 -1.74 12.35 37.11
N CYS A 241 -1.93 13.04 35.98
CA CYS A 241 -1.53 14.44 35.85
C CYS A 241 -2.26 15.41 36.79
N LEU A 242 -3.47 15.05 37.24
CA LEU A 242 -4.30 15.94 38.09
C LEU A 242 -4.16 15.64 39.57
N HIS A 243 -3.89 14.39 39.95
CA HIS A 243 -4.00 13.95 41.34
C HIS A 243 -2.70 13.40 41.94
N TYR A 244 -1.65 13.17 41.14
CA TYR A 244 -0.42 12.59 41.66
C TYR A 244 0.60 13.67 42.01
N HIS A 245 1.37 13.41 43.06
CA HIS A 245 2.46 14.25 43.53
C HIS A 245 3.81 13.57 43.29
N ALA A 246 4.81 14.36 42.93
CA ALA A 246 6.17 13.88 42.73
C ALA A 246 6.95 13.82 44.05
N THR A 247 7.70 12.74 44.25
CA THR A 247 8.65 12.54 45.34
C THR A 247 9.87 11.75 44.83
N THR A 248 10.88 11.60 45.67
CA THR A 248 12.06 10.79 45.36
C THR A 248 11.99 9.48 46.14
N GLY A 249 12.20 8.37 45.46
CA GLY A 249 12.32 7.05 46.05
C GLY A 249 13.71 6.47 45.85
N THR A 250 14.10 5.53 46.70
CA THR A 250 15.36 4.79 46.58
C THR A 250 15.08 3.37 46.12
N VAL A 251 15.83 2.88 45.14
CA VAL A 251 15.72 1.49 44.66
C VAL A 251 16.22 0.53 45.73
N THR A 252 15.37 -0.39 46.16
CA THR A 252 15.66 -1.36 47.22
C THR A 252 16.01 -2.75 46.70
N GLY A 253 15.58 -3.08 45.48
CA GLY A 253 15.84 -4.38 44.88
C GLY A 253 15.55 -4.39 43.38
N ILE A 254 16.07 -5.41 42.70
CA ILE A 254 15.84 -5.63 41.27
C ILE A 254 15.41 -7.08 41.10
N GLU A 255 14.23 -7.28 40.54
CA GLU A 255 13.72 -8.60 40.21
C GLU A 255 14.01 -8.88 38.73
N TRP A 256 14.75 -9.96 38.47
CA TRP A 256 15.06 -10.42 37.12
C TRP A 256 14.15 -11.57 36.72
N SER A 257 13.33 -11.35 35.69
CA SER A 257 12.52 -12.41 35.08
C SER A 257 13.16 -12.91 33.78
N ARG A 258 13.16 -14.23 33.59
CA ARG A 258 13.62 -14.86 32.34
C ARG A 258 12.40 -15.16 31.47
N SER A 259 12.37 -14.63 30.25
CA SER A 259 11.35 -15.03 29.28
C SER A 259 11.84 -16.23 28.46
N ASN A 260 11.17 -17.38 28.60
CA ASN A 260 11.38 -18.54 27.72
C ASN A 260 10.53 -18.36 26.46
N SER A 261 10.98 -17.51 25.54
CA SER A 261 10.47 -17.51 24.17
C SER A 261 11.45 -18.26 23.28
N GLY A 262 10.98 -19.23 22.49
CA GLY A 262 11.79 -20.22 21.77
C GLY A 262 12.77 -19.70 20.70
N ARG A 263 13.17 -18.43 20.75
CA ARG A 263 14.16 -17.81 19.85
C ARG A 263 15.23 -16.95 20.53
N GLY A 264 15.28 -16.89 21.87
CA GLY A 264 16.38 -16.24 22.59
C GLY A 264 16.10 -16.05 24.09
N THR A 265 17.15 -16.09 24.92
CA THR A 265 17.06 -15.85 26.37
C THR A 265 17.11 -14.35 26.67
N GLY A 266 15.96 -13.68 26.59
CA GLY A 266 15.81 -12.31 27.10
C GLY A 266 15.70 -12.31 28.63
N ARG A 267 16.49 -11.47 29.31
CA ARG A 267 16.25 -11.13 30.72
C ARG A 267 15.61 -9.75 30.76
N VAL A 268 14.56 -9.60 31.56
CA VAL A 268 13.94 -8.31 31.87
C VAL A 268 14.05 -8.06 33.36
N ALA A 269 14.35 -6.83 33.74
CA ALA A 269 14.45 -6.38 35.11
C ALA A 269 13.23 -5.53 35.48
N ARG A 270 12.81 -5.63 36.74
CA ARG A 270 11.83 -4.74 37.36
C ARG A 270 12.43 -4.20 38.65
N ALA A 271 12.56 -2.88 38.76
CA ALA A 271 13.04 -2.25 39.99
C ALA A 271 11.93 -2.20 41.04
N HIS A 272 12.28 -2.58 42.27
CA HIS A 272 11.50 -2.35 43.48
C HIS A 272 12.10 -1.12 44.17
N TYR A 273 11.25 -0.20 44.60
CA TYR A 273 11.67 1.05 45.22
C TYR A 273 10.88 1.33 46.49
N ARG A 274 11.44 2.23 47.30
CA ARG A 274 10.87 2.67 48.56
C ARG A 274 10.94 4.18 48.64
N PHE A 275 9.89 4.81 49.12
CA PHE A 275 9.84 6.26 49.33
C PHE A 275 9.14 6.57 50.65
N THR A 276 9.37 7.77 51.18
CA THR A 276 8.81 8.19 52.48
C THR A 276 8.01 9.47 52.32
N VAL A 277 6.79 9.47 52.85
CA VAL A 277 5.86 10.61 52.85
C VAL A 277 5.24 10.68 54.25
N ASP A 278 5.22 11.87 54.85
CA ASP A 278 4.66 12.12 56.19
C ASP A 278 5.20 11.17 57.28
N GLY A 279 6.50 10.81 57.19
CA GLY A 279 7.17 9.90 58.13
C GLY A 279 6.77 8.42 57.98
N LYS A 280 5.92 8.08 57.00
CA LYS A 280 5.57 6.70 56.64
C LYS A 280 6.29 6.28 55.37
N THR A 281 6.74 5.04 55.36
CA THR A 281 7.49 4.46 54.26
C THR A 281 6.59 3.56 53.43
N TYR A 282 6.59 3.77 52.12
CA TYR A 282 5.83 3.01 51.14
C TYR A 282 6.76 2.31 50.16
N THR A 283 6.26 1.25 49.53
CA THR A 283 7.01 0.48 48.53
C THR A 283 6.25 0.43 47.23
N GLY A 284 6.99 0.39 46.12
CA GLY A 284 6.43 0.27 44.78
C GLY A 284 7.31 -0.54 43.87
N GLN A 285 6.78 -0.84 42.68
CA GLN A 285 7.51 -1.56 41.64
C GLN A 285 7.20 -0.96 40.27
N GLU A 286 8.16 -1.02 39.36
CA GLU A 286 7.94 -0.60 37.98
C GLU A 286 6.89 -1.48 37.28
N ARG A 287 5.97 -0.86 36.54
CA ARG A 287 4.92 -1.61 35.83
C ARG A 287 5.51 -2.33 34.62
N THR A 288 6.39 -1.65 33.89
CA THR A 288 7.03 -2.17 32.70
C THR A 288 8.37 -2.81 33.05
N ALA A 289 8.49 -4.12 32.81
CA ALA A 289 9.79 -4.78 32.89
C ALA A 289 10.67 -4.31 31.73
N SER A 290 11.84 -3.76 32.03
CA SER A 290 12.76 -3.23 31.03
C SER A 290 13.98 -4.13 30.88
N ASN A 291 14.45 -4.29 29.65
CA ASN A 291 15.74 -4.90 29.35
C ASN A 291 16.91 -3.95 29.71
N VAL A 292 16.66 -2.64 29.80
CA VAL A 292 17.67 -1.63 29.41
C VAL A 292 18.03 -0.56 30.45
N SER A 293 17.78 -0.78 31.75
CA SER A 293 18.42 0.06 32.78
C SER A 293 18.56 -0.74 34.06
N VAL A 294 19.80 -1.12 34.38
CA VAL A 294 20.10 -1.69 35.69
C VAL A 294 20.21 -0.50 36.65
N LYS A 295 19.05 0.01 37.06
CA LYS A 295 19.00 0.93 38.20
C LYS A 295 19.72 0.25 39.35
N SER A 296 20.71 0.90 39.94
CA SER A 296 21.48 0.26 41.01
C SER A 296 20.67 0.29 42.30
N VAL A 297 20.80 -0.74 43.14
CA VAL A 297 20.23 -0.68 44.50
C VAL A 297 20.88 0.51 45.22
N GLY A 298 20.05 1.38 45.79
CA GLY A 298 20.48 2.66 46.36
C GLY A 298 20.34 3.87 45.44
N GLU A 299 20.02 3.68 44.16
CA GLU A 299 19.77 4.79 43.23
C GLU A 299 18.48 5.53 43.57
N GLU A 300 18.52 6.85 43.53
CA GLU A 300 17.35 7.71 43.69
C GLU A 300 16.61 7.84 42.36
N ILE A 301 15.29 7.65 42.40
CA ILE A 301 14.41 7.71 41.24
C ILE A 301 13.20 8.58 41.53
N PRO A 302 12.67 9.29 40.51
CA PRO A 302 11.44 10.03 40.66
C PRO A 302 10.24 9.07 40.75
N VAL A 303 9.39 9.29 41.74
CA VAL A 303 8.19 8.51 42.03
C VAL A 303 6.99 9.45 42.06
N LEU A 304 5.91 9.06 41.40
CA LEU A 304 4.60 9.71 41.48
C LEU A 304 3.71 8.87 42.40
N TYR A 305 2.99 9.50 43.31
CA TYR A 305 2.03 8.80 44.19
C TYR A 305 0.73 9.60 44.33
N ALA A 306 -0.37 8.90 44.57
CA ALA A 306 -1.65 9.52 44.92
C ALA A 306 -1.65 9.90 46.42
N PRO A 307 -1.86 11.17 46.81
CA PRO A 307 -1.87 11.57 48.22
C PRO A 307 -2.95 10.89 49.06
N GLU A 308 -4.11 10.62 48.46
CA GLU A 308 -5.23 9.95 49.12
C GLU A 308 -4.97 8.45 49.34
N ASN A 309 -4.08 7.85 48.54
CA ASN A 309 -3.71 6.45 48.64
C ASN A 309 -2.26 6.23 48.17
N PRO A 310 -1.24 6.42 49.04
CA PRO A 310 0.16 6.33 48.65
C PRO A 310 0.62 4.95 48.16
N ASP A 311 -0.16 3.89 48.43
CA ASP A 311 0.09 2.55 47.86
C ASP A 311 -0.14 2.54 46.34
N ASP A 312 -0.93 3.48 45.79
CA ASP A 312 -1.02 3.72 44.36
C ASP A 312 0.07 4.70 43.91
N ASN A 313 1.22 4.11 43.55
CA ASN A 313 2.41 4.84 43.13
C ASN A 313 3.02 4.25 41.86
N LEU A 314 3.79 5.07 41.17
CA LEU A 314 4.36 4.82 39.84
C LEU A 314 5.78 5.38 39.81
N CYS A 315 6.69 4.74 39.07
CA CYS A 315 7.91 5.41 38.68
C CYS A 315 7.57 6.50 37.63
N ASP A 316 8.14 7.70 37.77
CA ASP A 316 8.03 8.76 36.74
C ASP A 316 8.96 8.43 35.56
N SER A 317 8.68 7.30 34.90
CA SER A 317 9.38 6.86 33.71
C SER A 317 8.49 7.08 32.50
N PHE A 318 9.08 7.60 31.43
CA PHE A 318 8.37 7.80 30.17
C PHE A 318 7.69 6.50 29.68
N SER A 319 8.35 5.36 29.88
CA SER A 319 7.83 4.05 29.49
C SER A 319 6.57 3.66 30.26
N ASP A 320 6.51 3.89 31.58
CA ASP A 320 5.35 3.50 32.38
C ASP A 320 4.15 4.42 32.13
N LEU A 321 4.40 5.71 31.86
CA LEU A 321 3.34 6.70 31.67
C LEU A 321 2.82 6.74 30.23
N TRP A 322 3.70 6.72 29.24
CA TRP A 322 3.33 7.08 27.86
C TRP A 322 3.30 5.90 26.90
N LEU A 323 4.09 4.85 27.13
CA LEU A 323 4.23 3.75 26.17
C LEU A 323 2.90 3.02 25.89
N PRO A 324 2.08 2.64 26.89
CA PRO A 324 0.79 1.99 26.62
C PRO A 324 -0.14 2.89 25.79
N THR A 325 -0.22 4.18 26.13
CA THR A 325 -1.04 5.17 25.43
C THR A 325 -0.59 5.36 23.98
N VAL A 326 0.72 5.49 23.73
CA VAL A 326 1.25 5.67 22.37
C VAL A 326 1.00 4.41 21.53
N ILE A 327 1.26 3.22 22.07
CA ILE A 327 1.07 1.96 21.33
C ILE A 327 -0.40 1.77 20.96
N THR A 328 -1.32 1.91 21.92
CA THR A 328 -2.75 1.75 21.67
C THR A 328 -3.27 2.73 20.61
N MET A 329 -2.86 4.00 20.66
CA MET A 329 -3.23 5.02 19.67
C MET A 329 -2.74 4.68 18.26
N VAL A 330 -1.50 4.19 18.12
CA VAL A 330 -0.94 3.78 16.82
C VAL A 330 -1.72 2.60 16.23
N PHE A 331 -2.00 1.57 17.04
CA PHE A 331 -2.75 0.40 16.59
C PHE A 331 -4.18 0.78 16.19
N PHE A 332 -4.85 1.60 17.00
CA PHE A 332 -6.19 2.12 16.71
C PHE A 332 -6.25 2.83 15.37
N LEU A 333 -5.30 3.73 15.11
CA LEU A 333 -5.23 4.47 13.85
C LEU A 333 -5.01 3.53 12.67
N PHE A 334 -4.06 2.60 12.78
CA PHE A 334 -3.73 1.66 11.72
C PHE A 334 -4.91 0.75 11.36
N SER A 335 -5.55 0.13 12.35
CA SER A 335 -6.69 -0.77 12.13
C SER A 335 -7.89 -0.03 11.53
N SER A 336 -8.15 1.21 11.99
CA SER A 336 -9.24 2.04 11.47
C SER A 336 -9.05 2.39 10.00
N VAL A 337 -7.84 2.81 9.60
CA VAL A 337 -7.54 3.14 8.20
C VAL A 337 -7.64 1.91 7.30
N MET A 338 -7.08 0.77 7.71
CA MET A 338 -7.14 -0.46 6.92
C MET A 338 -8.57 -0.97 6.75
N SER A 339 -9.38 -0.94 7.80
CA SER A 339 -10.79 -1.35 7.74
C SER A 339 -11.57 -0.55 6.69
N VAL A 340 -11.40 0.79 6.69
CA VAL A 340 -12.06 1.68 5.71
C VAL A 340 -11.62 1.38 4.28
N VAL A 341 -10.33 1.13 4.04
CA VAL A 341 -9.81 0.81 2.70
C VAL A 341 -10.40 -0.48 2.16
N ILE A 342 -10.45 -1.54 2.98
CA ILE A 342 -11.01 -2.83 2.57
C ILE A 342 -12.52 -2.69 2.32
N LEU A 343 -13.26 -2.03 3.22
CA LEU A 343 -14.71 -1.84 3.06
C LEU A 343 -15.04 -1.06 1.78
N ARG A 344 -14.29 0.02 1.49
CA ARG A 344 -14.42 0.76 0.23
C ARG A 344 -14.14 -0.11 -1.00
N SER A 345 -13.16 -1.00 -0.92
CA SER A 345 -12.86 -1.94 -2.01
C SER A 345 -14.00 -2.94 -2.24
N VAL A 346 -14.64 -3.42 -1.17
CA VAL A 346 -15.78 -4.36 -1.25
C VAL A 346 -17.02 -3.68 -1.81
N VAL A 347 -17.39 -2.50 -1.32
CA VAL A 347 -18.58 -1.76 -1.79
C VAL A 347 -18.46 -1.40 -3.26
N LYS A 348 -17.28 -0.92 -3.68
CA LYS A 348 -17.02 -0.55 -5.07
C LYS A 348 -17.04 -1.74 -6.03
N ASN A 349 -16.74 -2.95 -5.54
CA ASN A 349 -16.72 -4.17 -6.33
C ASN A 349 -18.05 -4.95 -6.29
N ARG A 350 -19.15 -4.38 -5.75
CA ARG A 350 -20.47 -4.98 -5.93
C ARG A 350 -20.76 -5.04 -7.43
N PRO A 351 -20.97 -6.23 -8.02
CA PRO A 351 -21.39 -6.31 -9.41
C PRO A 351 -22.66 -5.47 -9.52
N LYS A 352 -22.67 -4.51 -10.44
CA LYS A 352 -23.91 -3.82 -10.78
C LYS A 352 -24.84 -4.92 -11.25
N THR A 353 -25.82 -5.26 -10.43
CA THR A 353 -26.93 -6.11 -10.83
C THR A 353 -27.46 -5.47 -12.09
N LEU A 354 -27.26 -6.16 -13.23
CA LEU A 354 -27.79 -5.67 -14.50
C LEU A 354 -29.28 -5.44 -14.25
N PRO A 355 -29.82 -4.26 -14.63
CA PRO A 355 -31.24 -4.01 -14.52
C PRO A 355 -31.93 -5.18 -15.20
N ASN A 356 -32.78 -5.87 -14.43
CA ASN A 356 -33.53 -7.02 -14.88
C ASN A 356 -34.19 -6.60 -16.19
N THR A 357 -33.64 -7.05 -17.33
CA THR A 357 -34.23 -6.81 -18.64
C THR A 357 -35.56 -7.50 -18.52
N LYS A 358 -36.62 -6.71 -18.28
CA LYS A 358 -37.99 -7.19 -18.30
C LYS A 358 -38.07 -8.05 -19.55
N THR A 359 -38.29 -9.33 -19.35
CA THR A 359 -38.76 -10.25 -20.36
C THR A 359 -39.85 -9.49 -21.08
N GLN A 360 -39.54 -9.03 -22.28
CA GLN A 360 -40.50 -8.46 -23.17
C GLN A 360 -41.35 -9.66 -23.54
N ASP A 361 -42.53 -9.76 -22.91
CA ASP A 361 -43.47 -10.83 -23.19
C ASP A 361 -43.66 -10.86 -24.72
N PRO A 362 -43.47 -12.02 -25.37
CA PRO A 362 -43.72 -12.13 -26.79
C PRO A 362 -45.19 -11.79 -27.01
N GLU A 363 -45.40 -10.69 -27.71
CA GLU A 363 -46.69 -10.23 -28.20
C GLU A 363 -47.39 -11.44 -28.85
N SER A 364 -48.47 -11.89 -28.20
CA SER A 364 -49.29 -13.02 -28.66
C SER A 364 -49.92 -12.64 -30.00
N PRO A 365 -49.69 -13.41 -31.09
CA PRO A 365 -50.41 -13.22 -32.32
C PRO A 365 -51.78 -13.89 -32.20
N ASP A 366 -52.75 -13.21 -31.58
CA ASP A 366 -54.17 -13.53 -31.80
C ASP A 366 -54.72 -12.52 -32.82
N ASN A 367 -54.95 -12.98 -34.05
CA ASN A 367 -56.22 -13.54 -34.48
C ASN A 367 -57.37 -12.54 -34.30
N ASN A 368 -57.76 -11.88 -35.40
CA ASN A 368 -59.13 -12.00 -35.90
C ASN A 368 -59.21 -11.49 -37.33
N ALA A 369 -59.26 -12.47 -38.24
CA ALA A 369 -60.08 -12.41 -39.43
C ALA A 369 -61.57 -12.52 -39.03
N GLU A 370 -62.45 -12.15 -39.98
CA GLU A 370 -63.90 -12.37 -40.03
C GLU A 370 -64.83 -11.37 -39.30
N ALA A 371 -65.37 -10.45 -40.09
CA ALA A 371 -66.82 -10.20 -40.30
C ALA A 371 -66.94 -9.12 -41.40
N SER A 372 -67.34 -9.49 -42.63
CA SER A 372 -68.70 -9.33 -43.17
C SER A 372 -69.15 -7.89 -43.35
#